data_AF-A0A4C9G6B7-F1
#
_entry.id   AF-A0A4C9G6B7-F1
#
_cell.length_a   1.000
_cell.length_b   1.000
_cell.length_c   1.000
_cell.angle_alpha   90.00
_cell.angle_beta   90.00
_cell.angle_gamma   90.00
#
_symmetry.space_group_name_H-M   'P 1'
#
loop_
_entity.id
_entity.type
_entity.pdbx_description
1 polymer ?
#
loop_
_entity_poly.entity_id
_entity_poly.type
_entity_poly.pdbx_seq_one_letter_code
_entity_poly.pdbx_strand_id
1 'polypeptide(L)'
;MEAKRQVRGQVEGSDVWLHQQQAALDWLAAQGERSGFTLLDTSVDAYRQQQLRRENSRQLIQFSSVDYTGMLTVTAPGLFLQRLSQGYGKSRAFGCGLMLIKPGAEA
;
A
#
# COMPACT_ATOMS: atom_id res chain seq x y z
N MET A 1 44.00 0.27 6.97
CA MET A 1 42.87 0.83 7.74
C MET A 1 41.58 0.33 7.12
N GLU A 2 41.26 -0.92 7.45
CA GLU A 2 40.08 -1.65 7.04
C GLU A 2 39.12 -1.67 8.24
N ALA A 3 38.14 -0.77 8.28
CA ALA A 3 37.17 -0.75 9.39
C ALA A 3 35.82 -0.09 9.02
N LYS A 4 35.42 -0.12 7.73
CA LYS A 4 34.08 0.34 7.30
C LYS A 4 33.43 -0.57 6.26
N ARG A 5 33.77 -1.87 6.28
CA ARG A 5 33.17 -2.89 5.40
C ARG A 5 32.47 -4.00 6.21
N GLN A 6 31.93 -3.66 7.38
CA GLN A 6 31.18 -4.61 8.22
C GLN A 6 30.00 -3.93 8.92
N VAL A 7 28.99 -3.51 8.15
CA VAL A 7 27.57 -3.53 8.54
C VAL A 7 26.74 -3.76 7.27
N ARG A 8 27.04 -4.85 6.56
CA ARG A 8 26.21 -5.34 5.44
C ARG A 8 25.94 -6.83 5.65
N GLY A 9 25.55 -7.15 6.88
CA GLY A 9 25.11 -8.47 7.29
C GLY A 9 23.77 -8.29 8.00
N GLN A 10 22.73 -8.82 7.36
CA GLN A 10 21.44 -9.15 7.98
C GLN A 10 20.72 -7.98 8.66
N VAL A 11 20.10 -7.11 7.85
CA VAL A 11 18.68 -6.86 8.17
C VAL A 11 18.01 -8.14 7.70
N GLU A 12 17.59 -9.00 8.63
CA GLU A 12 16.99 -10.27 8.27
C GLU A 12 15.78 -9.98 7.36
N GLY A 13 15.54 -10.81 6.33
CA GLY A 13 14.43 -10.55 5.40
C GLY A 13 13.07 -10.40 6.11
N SER A 14 12.94 -10.98 7.31
CA SER A 14 11.85 -10.80 8.26
C SER A 14 11.71 -9.35 8.75
N ASP A 15 12.80 -8.69 9.15
CA ASP A 15 12.79 -7.30 9.64
C ASP A 15 12.38 -6.33 8.52
N VAL A 16 12.92 -6.53 7.31
CA VAL A 16 12.55 -5.70 6.14
C VAL A 16 11.06 -5.84 5.82
N TRP A 17 10.55 -7.06 5.81
CA TRP A 17 9.14 -7.33 5.55
C TRP A 17 8.23 -6.73 6.63
N LEU A 18 8.59 -6.88 7.91
CA LEU A 18 7.83 -6.32 9.03
C LEU A 18 7.74 -4.80 8.93
N HIS A 19 8.86 -4.14 8.63
CA HIS A 19 8.87 -2.68 8.42
C HIS A 19 8.04 -2.26 7.20
N GLN A 20 8.07 -3.01 6.10
CA GLN A 20 7.26 -2.73 4.91
C GLN A 20 5.77 -2.87 5.20
N GLN A 21 5.38 -3.92 5.92
CA GLN A 21 3.99 -4.14 6.34
C GLN A 21 3.51 -3.01 7.25
N GLN A 22 4.28 -2.63 8.26
CA GLN A 22 3.90 -1.55 9.16
C GLN A 22 3.75 -0.22 8.41
N ALA A 23 4.73 0.13 7.57
CA ALA A 23 4.67 1.36 6.79
C ALA A 23 3.48 1.40 5.81
N ALA A 24 3.10 0.24 5.27
CA ALA A 24 1.92 0.10 4.42
C ALA A 24 0.61 0.31 5.21
N LEU A 25 0.49 -0.29 6.39
CA LEU A 25 -0.66 -0.09 7.28
C LEU A 25 -0.78 1.36 7.74
N ASP A 26 0.33 1.98 8.16
CA ASP A 26 0.38 3.38 8.57
C ASP A 26 -0.06 4.31 7.42
N TRP A 27 0.41 4.02 6.22
CA TRP A 27 0.02 4.78 5.03
C TRP A 27 -1.48 4.66 4.76
N LEU A 28 -2.06 3.46 4.84
CA LEU A 28 -3.48 3.24 4.60
C LEU A 28 -4.34 3.89 5.70
N ALA A 29 -3.91 3.82 6.96
CA ALA A 29 -4.56 4.51 8.07
C ALA A 29 -4.61 6.02 7.86
N ALA A 30 -3.49 6.63 7.46
CA ALA A 30 -3.43 8.05 7.12
C ALA A 30 -4.28 8.42 5.90
N GLN A 31 -4.45 7.51 4.92
CA GLN A 31 -5.44 7.72 3.85
C GLN A 31 -6.86 7.69 4.42
N GLY A 32 -7.15 6.78 5.35
CA GLY A 32 -8.43 6.66 6.03
C GLY A 32 -8.87 7.94 6.72
N GLU A 33 -8.02 8.48 7.58
CA GLU A 33 -8.29 9.71 8.33
C GLU A 33 -8.68 10.88 7.40
N ARG A 34 -8.01 10.99 6.25
CA ARG A 34 -8.25 12.05 5.26
C ARG A 34 -9.43 11.78 4.33
N SER A 35 -9.90 10.54 4.28
CA SER A 35 -10.87 10.07 3.30
C SER A 35 -12.15 9.52 3.92
N GLY A 36 -12.33 9.64 5.24
CA GLY A 36 -13.58 9.27 5.90
C GLY A 36 -13.73 7.79 6.23
N PHE A 37 -12.64 7.09 6.56
CA PHE A 37 -12.71 5.75 7.14
C PHE A 37 -11.61 5.48 8.18
N THR A 38 -11.81 4.51 9.05
CA THR A 38 -10.79 3.96 9.96
C THR A 38 -10.61 2.47 9.74
N LEU A 39 -9.39 1.96 9.91
CA LEU A 39 -9.11 0.53 9.79
C LEU A 39 -9.55 -0.18 11.09
N LEU A 40 -10.20 -1.34 10.96
CA LEU A 40 -10.54 -2.20 12.10
C LEU A 40 -9.58 -3.39 12.18
N ASP A 41 -9.55 -4.20 11.12
CA ASP A 41 -8.69 -5.37 10.99
C ASP A 41 -8.17 -5.39 9.55
N THR A 42 -6.88 -5.20 9.33
CA THR A 42 -6.33 -5.11 7.97
C THR A 42 -4.97 -5.78 7.89
N SER A 43 -4.80 -6.63 6.89
CA SER A 43 -3.55 -7.29 6.54
C SER A 43 -2.96 -6.72 5.28
N VAL A 44 -1.63 -6.84 5.18
CA VAL A 44 -0.89 -6.67 3.93
C VAL A 44 -0.62 -8.07 3.39
N ASP A 45 -1.28 -8.40 2.29
CA ASP A 45 -1.20 -9.74 1.70
C ASP A 45 0.01 -9.88 0.78
N ALA A 46 0.41 -8.78 0.12
CA ALA A 46 1.56 -8.76 -0.75
C ALA A 46 2.18 -7.38 -0.86
N TYR A 47 3.52 -7.34 -0.93
CA TYR A 47 4.29 -6.19 -1.40
C TYR A 47 5.05 -6.61 -2.66
N ARG A 48 4.83 -5.92 -3.79
CA ARG A 48 5.44 -6.29 -5.07
C ARG A 48 6.13 -5.10 -5.71
N GLN A 49 7.36 -5.31 -6.17
CA GLN A 49 8.03 -4.38 -7.07
C GLN A 49 7.61 -4.67 -8.51
N GLN A 50 7.00 -3.68 -9.15
CA GLN A 50 6.61 -3.73 -10.56
C GLN A 50 7.66 -2.99 -11.39
N GLN A 51 8.09 -3.61 -12.48
CA GLN A 51 8.96 -3.00 -13.47
C GLN A 51 8.35 -3.18 -14.85
N LEU A 52 8.10 -2.06 -15.53
CA LEU A 52 7.49 -2.02 -16.85
C LEU A 52 8.40 -1.20 -17.76
N ARG A 53 8.60 -1.69 -18.99
CA ARG A 53 9.23 -0.91 -20.05
C ARG A 53 8.16 -0.41 -20.99
N ARG A 54 8.19 0.89 -21.29
CA ARG A 54 7.34 1.44 -22.35
C ARG A 54 7.80 0.91 -23.69
N GLU A 55 6.86 0.45 -24.50
CA GLU A 55 7.13 0.08 -25.88
C GLU A 55 7.73 1.29 -26.63
N ASN A 56 8.81 1.07 -27.37
CA ASN A 56 9.57 2.10 -28.10
C ASN A 56 10.24 3.20 -27.24
N SER A 57 10.42 2.97 -25.93
CA SER A 57 11.21 3.87 -25.06
C SER A 57 12.19 3.09 -24.20
N ARG A 58 13.37 3.67 -23.96
CA ARG A 58 14.34 3.15 -22.98
C ARG A 58 13.96 3.46 -21.53
N GLN A 59 12.86 4.21 -21.32
CA GLN A 59 12.42 4.59 -19.99
C GLN A 59 11.84 3.39 -19.24
N LEU A 60 12.50 3.03 -18.14
CA LEU A 60 12.03 2.04 -17.18
C LEU A 60 11.07 2.70 -16.19
N ILE A 61 9.85 2.17 -16.09
CA ILE A 61 8.88 2.55 -15.07
C ILE A 61 9.01 1.54 -13.94
N GLN A 62 9.30 2.01 -12.73
CA GLN A 62 9.38 1.17 -11.55
C GLN A 62 8.51 1.76 -10.43
N PHE A 63 7.69 0.92 -9.82
CA PHE A 63 6.88 1.28 -8.66
C PHE A 63 6.59 0.06 -7.80
N SER A 64 6.21 0.29 -6.56
CA SER A 64 5.76 -0.76 -5.65
C SER A 64 4.25 -0.75 -5.54
N SER A 65 3.64 -1.93 -5.49
CA SER A 65 2.23 -2.12 -5.15
C SER A 65 2.11 -2.89 -3.84
N VAL A 66 1.04 -2.60 -3.11
CA VAL A 66 0.68 -3.28 -1.87
C VAL A 66 -0.77 -3.71 -1.97
N ASP A 67 -1.01 -4.98 -1.69
CA ASP A 67 -2.35 -5.57 -1.66
C ASP A 67 -2.81 -5.63 -0.20
N TYR A 68 -3.98 -5.05 0.08
CA TYR A 68 -4.58 -5.01 1.40
C TYR A 68 -5.89 -5.78 1.41
N THR A 69 -6.13 -6.52 2.48
CA THR A 69 -7.42 -7.17 2.76
C THR A 69 -7.81 -6.86 4.19
N GLY A 70 -9.10 -6.59 4.43
CA GLY A 70 -9.54 -6.27 5.78
C GLY A 70 -10.93 -5.69 5.89
N MET A 71 -11.20 -5.17 7.08
CA MET A 71 -12.40 -4.46 7.47
C MET A 71 -12.04 -3.03 7.89
N LEU A 72 -12.91 -2.11 7.49
CA LEU A 72 -12.84 -0.70 7.86
C LEU A 72 -14.23 -0.21 8.28
N THR A 73 -14.26 0.86 9.05
CA THR A 73 -15.47 1.60 9.39
C THR A 73 -15.50 2.89 8.60
N VAL A 74 -16.58 3.15 7.87
CA VAL A 74 -16.80 4.43 7.19
C VAL A 74 -17.22 5.46 8.23
N THR A 75 -16.42 6.50 8.43
CA THR A 75 -16.65 7.58 9.40
C THR A 75 -17.26 8.83 8.77
N ALA A 76 -16.99 9.07 7.48
CA ALA A 76 -17.56 10.18 6.72
C ALA A 76 -17.94 9.71 5.31
N PRO A 77 -19.19 9.21 5.10
CA PRO A 77 -19.60 8.56 3.86
C PRO A 77 -19.39 9.41 2.59
N GLY A 78 -19.64 10.72 2.65
CA GLY A 78 -19.46 11.61 1.50
C GLY A 78 -17.99 11.70 1.04
N LEU A 79 -17.06 11.88 1.98
CA LEU A 79 -15.63 11.90 1.70
C LEU A 79 -15.15 10.53 1.20
N PHE A 80 -15.66 9.46 1.82
CA PHE A 80 -15.32 8.10 1.45
C PHE A 80 -15.73 7.78 0.01
N LEU A 81 -16.99 8.01 -0.36
CA LEU A 81 -17.48 7.75 -1.72
C LEU A 81 -16.76 8.59 -2.77
N GLN A 82 -16.55 9.88 -2.47
CA GLN A 82 -15.77 10.75 -3.36
C GLN A 82 -14.37 10.18 -3.58
N ARG A 83 -13.68 9.78 -2.50
CA ARG A 83 -12.32 9.28 -2.61
C ARG A 83 -12.25 7.91 -3.27
N LEU A 84 -13.18 7.02 -2.95
CA LEU A 84 -13.28 5.67 -3.51
C LEU A 84 -13.34 5.71 -5.04
N SER A 85 -14.16 6.61 -5.61
CA SER A 85 -14.28 6.79 -7.06
C SER A 85 -12.99 7.29 -7.73
N GLN A 86 -12.14 8.01 -7.00
CA GLN A 86 -10.86 8.52 -7.50
C GLN A 86 -9.71 7.50 -7.35
N GLY A 87 -9.87 6.53 -6.45
CA GLY A 87 -8.84 5.59 -6.06
C GLY A 87 -7.75 6.17 -5.15
N TYR A 88 -6.97 5.28 -4.54
CA TYR A 88 -5.94 5.58 -3.55
C TYR A 88 -4.53 5.48 -4.13
N GLY A 89 -3.62 6.35 -3.66
CA GLY A 89 -2.20 6.27 -4.01
C GLY A 89 -1.83 6.65 -5.45
N LYS A 90 -0.63 6.20 -5.85
CA LYS A 90 0.00 6.49 -7.14
C LYS A 90 -0.23 5.33 -8.12
N SER A 91 0.31 5.46 -9.34
CA SER A 91 0.31 4.38 -10.34
C SER A 91 -1.09 3.81 -10.68
N ARG A 92 -2.15 4.63 -10.56
CA ARG A 92 -3.54 4.24 -10.83
C ARG A 92 -3.76 3.74 -12.27
N ALA A 93 -3.01 4.27 -13.22
CA ALA A 93 -3.02 3.81 -14.61
C ALA A 93 -2.42 2.41 -14.82
N PHE A 94 -1.80 1.82 -13.80
CA PHE A 94 -1.15 0.50 -13.85
C PHE A 94 -1.85 -0.53 -12.96
N GLY A 95 -3.13 -0.32 -12.64
CA GLY A 95 -3.94 -1.27 -11.87
C GLY A 95 -3.87 -1.10 -10.34
N CYS A 96 -3.26 -0.02 -9.85
CA CYS A 96 -3.24 0.30 -8.41
C CYS A 96 -4.39 1.23 -8.01
N GLY A 97 -4.71 1.25 -6.71
CA GLY A 97 -5.58 2.27 -6.11
C GLY A 97 -7.07 1.99 -6.17
N LEU A 98 -7.50 0.93 -6.84
CA LEU A 98 -8.87 0.43 -6.72
C LEU A 98 -9.05 -0.22 -5.34
N MET A 99 -10.12 0.14 -4.65
CA MET A 99 -10.55 -0.52 -3.42
C MET A 99 -11.90 -1.18 -3.69
N LEU A 100 -11.96 -2.50 -3.52
CA LEU A 100 -13.20 -3.26 -3.61
C LEU A 100 -13.83 -3.34 -2.22
N ILE A 101 -15.13 -3.03 -2.14
CA ILE A 101 -15.85 -3.03 -0.87
C ILE A 101 -17.08 -3.93 -0.97
N LYS A 102 -17.43 -4.53 0.17
CA LYS A 102 -18.68 -5.26 0.40
C LYS A 102 -19.18 -4.95 1.81
N PRO A 103 -20.48 -5.09 2.09
CA PRO A 103 -21.00 -4.97 3.45
C PRO A 103 -20.24 -5.90 4.42
N GLY A 104 -20.02 -5.42 5.64
CA GLY A 104 -19.51 -6.23 6.75
C GLY A 104 -20.50 -7.34 7.11
N ALA A 105 -20.01 -8.44 7.68
CA ALA A 105 -20.86 -9.58 8.04
C ALA A 105 -21.83 -9.30 9.20
N GLU A 106 -21.71 -8.16 9.88
CA GLU A 106 -22.55 -7.73 11.02
C GLU A 106 -23.49 -6.57 10.67
N ALA A 107 -24.03 -6.54 9.44
CA ALA A 107 -25.02 -5.56 9.01
C ALA A 107 -26.42 -6.16 8.89
#